data_AF-A0AAE1S464-F1
#
_entry.id   AF-A0AAE1S464-F1
#
_cell.length_a   1.000
_cell.length_b   1.000
_cell.length_c   1.000
_cell.angle_alpha   90.00
_cell.angle_beta   90.00
_cell.angle_gamma   90.00
#
_symmetry.space_group_name_H-M   'P 1'
#
loop_
_entity.id
_entity.type
_entity.pdbx_description
1 polymer ?
#
loop_
_entity_poly.entity_id
_entity_poly.type
_entity_poly.pdbx_seq_one_letter_code
_entity_poly.pdbx_strand_id
1 'polypeptide(L)'
;MPFVEREKYETPRQCKLHPSNDIFRDQEEHKIHLDVNEWRCGYCKKSFRAEKFLDQHFDNMHSNLLDGHSKCLADVCGALHCDLVMEFKSKKTKCNPAAAARNRHLCVGLADKCFPVNQSPSATRIHEAYKSVLLGSFSIDVDAASSILPYCLFVPKRKEKGNSRT
;
A
#
# COMPACT_ATOMS: atom_id res chain seq x y z
N MET A 1 -1.09 -2.35 7.00
CA MET A 1 0.02 -3.29 6.71
C MET A 1 -0.09 -4.46 7.67
N PRO A 2 -0.66 -5.61 7.26
CA PRO A 2 -1.06 -6.69 8.18
C PRO A 2 0.09 -7.25 9.02
N PHE A 3 1.30 -7.32 8.46
CA PHE A 3 2.46 -7.81 9.18
C PHE A 3 2.96 -6.83 10.25
N VAL A 4 2.99 -5.53 9.92
CA VAL A 4 3.31 -4.45 10.86
C VAL A 4 2.27 -4.37 11.99
N GLU A 5 0.99 -4.53 11.64
CA GLU A 5 -0.14 -4.59 12.59
C GLU A 5 -0.07 -5.84 13.49
N ARG A 6 0.30 -7.00 12.94
CA ARG A 6 0.48 -8.25 13.69
C ARG A 6 1.60 -8.14 14.72
N GLU A 7 2.71 -7.53 14.33
CA GLU A 7 3.87 -7.30 15.19
C GLU A 7 3.69 -6.10 16.14
N LYS A 8 2.53 -5.41 16.06
CA LYS A 8 2.21 -4.17 16.79
C LYS A 8 3.33 -3.13 16.71
N TYR A 9 3.98 -3.06 15.56
CA TYR A 9 5.11 -2.17 15.35
C TYR A 9 4.60 -0.81 14.89
N GLU A 10 4.99 0.25 15.61
CA GLU A 10 4.76 1.61 15.17
C GLU A 10 5.92 2.06 14.27
N THR A 11 5.62 2.29 13.00
CA THR A 11 6.60 2.86 12.06
C THR A 11 7.08 4.22 12.57
N PRO A 12 8.35 4.60 12.37
CA PRO A 12 8.83 5.93 12.74
C PRO A 12 8.13 7.03 11.93
N ARG A 13 7.93 8.23 12.50
CA ARG A 13 7.35 9.39 11.78
C ARG A 13 8.13 9.81 10.53
N GLN A 14 9.41 9.47 10.46
CA GLN A 14 10.29 9.77 9.32
C GLN A 14 10.13 8.75 8.18
N CYS A 15 9.45 7.63 8.41
CA CYS A 15 9.18 6.61 7.41
C CYS A 15 8.15 7.11 6.40
N LYS A 16 8.40 6.92 5.10
CA LYS A 16 7.43 7.28 4.05
C LYS A 16 6.12 6.49 4.14
N LEU A 17 6.15 5.29 4.73
CA LEU A 17 5.00 4.41 4.91
C LEU A 17 4.21 4.71 6.19
N HIS A 18 4.63 5.71 6.96
CA HIS A 18 3.92 6.13 8.17
C HIS A 18 2.52 6.64 7.80
N PRO A 19 1.45 6.23 8.51
CA PRO A 19 0.09 6.64 8.19
C PRO A 19 -0.12 8.16 8.09
N SER A 20 0.58 8.95 8.92
CA SER A 20 0.49 10.42 8.89
C SER A 20 1.20 11.08 7.68
N ASN A 21 1.99 10.32 6.93
CA ASN A 21 2.74 10.85 5.79
C ASN A 21 2.04 10.55 4.46
N ASP A 22 0.92 9.84 4.50
CA ASP A 22 0.12 9.49 3.33
C ASP A 22 -0.84 10.64 3.00
N ILE A 23 -0.56 11.33 1.89
CA ILE A 23 -1.30 12.52 1.45
C ILE A 23 -2.78 12.25 1.19
N PHE A 24 -3.13 11.06 0.72
CA PHE A 24 -4.49 10.71 0.36
C PHE A 24 -5.24 9.98 1.48
N ARG A 25 -4.59 9.74 2.63
CA ARG A 25 -5.19 8.98 3.73
C ARG A 25 -6.51 9.56 4.20
N ASP A 26 -6.54 10.88 4.42
CA ASP A 26 -7.74 11.56 4.89
C ASP A 26 -8.87 11.46 3.85
N GLN A 27 -8.58 11.66 2.57
CA GLN A 27 -9.58 11.58 1.50
C GLN A 27 -10.16 10.16 1.36
N GLU A 28 -9.32 9.13 1.47
CA GLU A 28 -9.76 7.73 1.43
C GLU A 28 -10.60 7.35 2.67
N GLU A 29 -10.29 7.87 3.85
CA GLU A 29 -11.11 7.67 5.05
C GLU A 29 -12.49 8.34 4.94
N HIS A 30 -12.58 9.42 4.15
CA HIS A 30 -13.83 10.12 3.86
C HIS A 30 -14.57 9.56 2.63
N LYS A 31 -14.10 8.47 2.03
CA LYS A 31 -14.82 7.74 0.99
C LYS A 31 -15.80 6.75 1.63
N ILE A 32 -17.09 7.10 1.60
CA ILE A 32 -18.15 6.28 2.19
C ILE A 32 -18.84 5.46 1.10
N HIS A 33 -18.66 4.15 1.09
CA HIS A 33 -19.38 3.25 0.19
C HIS A 33 -20.67 2.75 0.86
N LEU A 34 -21.82 3.18 0.36
CA LEU A 34 -23.12 2.84 0.95
C LEU A 34 -23.80 1.69 0.23
N ASP A 35 -23.76 1.70 -1.10
CA ASP A 35 -24.34 0.67 -1.96
C ASP A 35 -23.50 0.52 -3.23
N VAL A 36 -23.74 -0.53 -4.02
CA VAL A 36 -23.01 -0.88 -5.26
C VAL A 36 -22.82 0.31 -6.19
N ASN A 37 -23.82 1.20 -6.26
CA ASN A 37 -23.82 2.40 -7.09
C ASN A 37 -23.98 3.69 -6.26
N GLU A 38 -23.68 3.67 -4.96
CA GLU A 38 -23.76 4.86 -4.11
C GLU A 38 -22.49 5.04 -3.28
N TRP A 39 -21.72 6.07 -3.66
CA TRP A 39 -20.53 6.55 -2.98
C TRP A 39 -20.79 7.94 -2.42
N ARG A 40 -20.43 8.21 -1.17
CA ARG A 40 -20.69 9.49 -0.52
C ARG A 40 -19.39 10.13 -0.02
N CYS A 41 -19.27 11.42 -0.26
CA CYS A 41 -18.20 12.25 0.28
C CYS A 41 -18.41 12.50 1.77
N GLY A 42 -17.42 12.15 2.60
CA GLY A 42 -17.46 12.37 4.05
C GLY A 42 -17.44 13.83 4.47
N TYR A 43 -16.80 14.72 3.68
CA TYR A 43 -16.70 16.14 4.03
C TYR A 43 -18.02 16.90 3.81
N CYS A 44 -18.65 16.73 2.64
CA CYS A 44 -19.81 17.52 2.23
C CYS A 44 -21.10 16.69 2.04
N LYS A 45 -21.05 15.38 2.30
CA LYS A 45 -22.19 14.45 2.24
C LYS A 45 -22.84 14.29 0.86
N LYS A 46 -22.20 14.76 -0.21
CA LYS A 46 -22.68 14.53 -1.60
C LYS A 46 -22.52 13.06 -1.99
N SER A 47 -23.57 12.48 -2.57
CA SER A 47 -23.55 11.13 -3.12
C SER A 47 -23.26 11.13 -4.63
N PHE A 48 -22.58 10.08 -5.10
CA PHE A 48 -22.10 9.85 -6.45
C PHE A 48 -22.39 8.41 -6.86
N ARG A 49 -22.55 8.19 -8.16
CA ARG A 49 -22.91 6.86 -8.71
C ARG A 49 -21.75 5.87 -8.75
N ALA A 50 -20.52 6.36 -8.72
CA ALA A 50 -19.33 5.54 -8.81
C ALA A 50 -18.16 6.23 -8.10
N GLU A 51 -17.21 5.42 -7.63
CA GLU A 51 -16.00 5.83 -6.93
C GLU A 51 -15.22 6.90 -7.72
N LYS A 52 -15.01 6.68 -9.02
CA LYS A 52 -14.30 7.61 -9.90
C LYS A 52 -14.85 9.04 -9.90
N PHE A 53 -16.16 9.22 -9.69
CA PHE A 53 -16.78 10.54 -9.67
C PHE A 53 -16.59 11.21 -8.31
N LEU A 54 -16.48 10.41 -7.24
CA LEU A 54 -16.14 10.89 -5.91
C LEU A 54 -14.66 11.29 -5.85
N ASP A 55 -13.76 10.50 -6.43
CA ASP A 55 -12.33 10.82 -6.52
C ASP A 55 -12.12 12.15 -7.26
N GLN A 56 -12.74 12.29 -8.44
CA GLN A 56 -12.71 13.54 -9.20
C GLN A 56 -13.30 14.72 -8.43
N HIS A 57 -14.32 14.49 -7.58
CA HIS A 57 -14.88 15.51 -6.70
C HIS A 57 -13.88 15.93 -5.61
N PHE A 58 -13.11 14.99 -5.04
CA PHE A 58 -12.07 15.32 -4.08
C PHE A 58 -10.98 16.21 -4.71
N ASP A 59 -10.52 15.88 -5.91
CA ASP A 59 -9.50 16.67 -6.62
C ASP A 59 -9.97 18.11 -6.89
N ASN A 60 -11.23 18.29 -7.30
CA ASN A 60 -11.74 19.60 -7.69
C ASN A 60 -12.17 20.46 -6.49
N MET A 61 -12.79 19.86 -5.48
CA MET A 61 -13.45 20.60 -4.38
C MET A 61 -12.72 20.52 -3.05
N HIS A 62 -11.92 19.48 -2.84
CA HIS A 62 -11.25 19.19 -1.56
C HIS A 62 -9.73 19.03 -1.72
N SER A 63 -9.14 19.50 -2.82
CA SER A 63 -7.68 19.51 -3.03
C SER A 63 -6.95 20.38 -2.01
N ASN A 64 -7.60 21.44 -1.51
CA ASN A 64 -7.04 22.32 -0.49
C ASN A 64 -6.90 21.66 0.91
N LEU A 65 -7.51 20.50 1.12
CA LEU A 65 -7.39 19.74 2.38
C LEU A 65 -6.16 18.82 2.39
N LEU A 66 -5.42 18.74 1.28
CA LEU A 66 -4.21 17.92 1.19
C LEU A 66 -3.03 18.64 1.86
N ASP A 67 -2.38 17.97 2.81
CA ASP A 67 -1.18 18.47 3.47
C ASP A 67 0.01 18.47 2.50
N GLY A 68 0.51 19.65 2.10
CA GLY A 68 1.64 19.77 1.16
C GLY A 68 2.97 19.16 1.64
N HIS A 69 3.09 18.81 2.92
CA HIS A 69 4.28 18.15 3.49
C HIS A 69 4.26 16.62 3.35
N SER A 70 3.10 16.03 3.13
CA SER A 70 2.92 14.58 3.01
C SER A 70 3.42 14.06 1.66
N LYS A 71 3.57 12.74 1.52
CA LYS A 71 4.13 12.08 0.33
C LYS A 71 3.10 11.11 -0.26
N CYS A 72 3.10 11.01 -1.59
CA CYS A 72 2.24 10.06 -2.29
C CYS A 72 2.83 8.65 -2.17
N LEU A 73 2.03 7.69 -1.71
CA LEU A 73 2.44 6.28 -1.65
C LEU A 73 2.61 5.65 -3.04
N ALA A 74 2.03 6.25 -4.09
CA ALA A 74 2.25 5.81 -5.46
C ALA A 74 3.73 5.91 -5.88
N ASP A 75 4.48 6.87 -5.32
CA ASP A 75 5.91 7.07 -5.62
C ASP A 75 6.77 5.87 -5.22
N VAL A 76 6.33 5.09 -4.22
CA VAL A 76 7.03 3.89 -3.74
C VAL A 76 6.42 2.61 -4.30
N CYS A 77 5.34 2.69 -5.08
CA CYS A 77 4.60 1.53 -5.52
C CYS A 77 5.44 0.57 -6.38
N GLY A 78 6.32 1.10 -7.25
CA GLY A 78 7.24 0.28 -8.03
C GLY A 78 8.26 -0.49 -7.18
N ALA A 79 8.61 0.02 -6.00
CA ALA A 79 9.49 -0.64 -5.04
C ALA A 79 8.75 -1.66 -4.15
N LEU A 80 7.44 -1.48 -3.98
CA LEU A 80 6.58 -2.37 -3.20
C LEU A 80 5.84 -3.41 -4.06
N HIS A 81 6.06 -3.40 -5.37
CA HIS A 81 5.39 -4.29 -6.33
C HIS A 81 3.86 -4.32 -6.16
N CYS A 82 3.19 -3.16 -6.08
CA CYS A 82 1.72 -3.16 -5.90
C CYS A 82 0.99 -3.82 -7.08
N ASP A 83 1.62 -3.91 -8.25
CA ASP A 83 1.13 -4.63 -9.42
C ASP A 83 0.87 -6.12 -9.12
N LEU A 84 1.67 -6.73 -8.24
CA LEU A 84 1.47 -8.11 -7.80
C LEU A 84 0.35 -8.26 -6.77
N VAL A 85 0.06 -7.20 -6.00
CA VAL A 85 -0.92 -7.23 -4.89
C VAL A 85 -2.32 -6.86 -5.35
N MET A 86 -2.43 -5.99 -6.36
CA MET A 86 -3.70 -5.36 -6.76
C MET A 86 -4.47 -6.11 -7.87
N GLU A 87 -4.04 -7.32 -8.27
CA GLU A 87 -4.65 -8.13 -9.34
C GLU A 87 -4.93 -7.37 -10.66
N PHE A 88 -4.33 -6.20 -10.88
CA PHE A 88 -4.39 -5.55 -12.18
C PHE A 88 -3.69 -6.46 -13.17
N LYS A 89 -4.42 -6.93 -14.20
CA LYS A 89 -3.90 -7.79 -15.26
C LYS A 89 -2.61 -7.17 -15.80
N SER A 90 -1.46 -7.65 -15.32
CA SER A 90 -0.18 -7.12 -15.73
C SER A 90 0.00 -7.51 -17.19
N LYS A 91 -0.08 -6.52 -18.07
CA LYS A 91 0.44 -6.69 -19.43
C LYS A 91 1.93 -6.96 -19.21
N LYS A 92 2.39 -8.19 -19.45
CA LYS A 92 3.79 -8.58 -19.31
C LYS A 92 4.64 -7.66 -20.19
N THR A 93 5.15 -6.57 -19.62
CA THR A 93 6.08 -5.66 -20.29
C THR A 93 7.49 -6.16 -20.09
N LYS A 94 8.34 -5.96 -21.11
CA LYS A 94 9.77 -6.31 -21.05
C LYS A 94 10.41 -5.66 -19.82
N CYS A 95 11.17 -6.44 -19.05
CA CYS A 95 11.87 -5.96 -17.86
C CYS A 95 12.81 -4.79 -18.22
N ASN A 96 12.68 -3.67 -17.50
CA ASN A 96 13.61 -2.55 -17.60
C ASN A 96 14.63 -2.64 -16.45
N PRO A 97 15.90 -3.03 -16.72
CA PRO A 97 16.89 -3.24 -15.68
C PRO A 97 17.21 -1.98 -14.87
N ALA A 98 17.15 -0.80 -15.51
CA ALA A 98 17.38 0.47 -14.82
C ALA A 98 16.24 0.80 -13.84
N ALA A 99 14.99 0.51 -14.20
CA ALA A 99 13.85 0.68 -13.29
C ALA A 99 13.91 -0.32 -12.13
N ALA A 100 14.26 -1.58 -12.40
CA ALA A 100 14.43 -2.60 -11.38
C ALA A 100 15.53 -2.24 -10.38
N ALA A 101 16.68 -1.73 -10.86
CA ALA A 101 17.75 -1.25 -9.98
C ALA A 101 17.30 -0.08 -9.09
N ARG A 102 16.62 0.93 -9.65
CA ARG A 102 16.09 2.06 -8.87
C ARG A 102 15.08 1.61 -7.83
N ASN A 103 14.15 0.74 -8.19
CA ASN A 103 13.14 0.20 -7.28
C ASN A 103 13.78 -0.62 -6.16
N ARG A 104 14.82 -1.41 -6.48
CA ARG A 104 15.61 -2.14 -5.48
C ARG A 104 16.25 -1.20 -4.46
N HIS A 105 16.92 -0.14 -4.92
CA HIS A 105 17.53 0.85 -4.03
C HIS A 105 16.49 1.56 -3.16
N LEU A 106 15.35 1.94 -3.74
CA LEU A 106 14.26 2.57 -3.02
C LEU A 106 13.66 1.63 -1.95
N CYS A 107 13.47 0.36 -2.30
CA CYS A 107 12.96 -0.66 -1.40
C CYS A 107 13.89 -0.86 -0.20
N VAL A 108 15.18 -1.08 -0.43
CA VAL A 108 16.17 -1.21 0.65
C VAL A 108 16.19 0.04 1.54
N GLY A 109 16.20 1.24 0.94
CA GLY A 109 16.16 2.48 1.70
C GLY A 109 14.88 2.69 2.51
N LEU A 110 13.74 2.15 2.07
CA LEU A 110 12.51 2.11 2.86
C LEU A 110 12.66 1.15 4.04
N ALA A 111 13.22 -0.04 3.82
CA ALA A 111 13.45 -1.03 4.87
C ALA A 111 14.29 -0.45 6.01
N ASP A 112 15.40 0.21 5.67
CA ASP A 112 16.32 0.78 6.65
C ASP A 112 15.69 1.92 7.46
N LYS A 113 14.90 2.79 6.80
CA LYS A 113 14.27 3.96 7.44
C LYS A 113 13.01 3.61 8.22
N CYS A 114 12.23 2.65 7.73
CA CYS A 114 10.95 2.28 8.29
C CYS A 114 11.06 1.18 9.33
N PHE A 115 12.06 0.31 9.22
CA PHE A 115 12.28 -0.83 10.11
C PHE A 115 13.76 -0.90 10.53
N PRO A 116 14.26 0.06 11.33
CA PRO A 116 15.64 0.03 11.80
C PRO A 116 15.89 -1.17 12.74
N VAL A 117 16.91 -1.96 12.41
CA VAL A 117 17.27 -3.22 13.11
C VAL A 117 17.53 -3.05 14.60
N ASN A 118 17.97 -1.86 15.03
CA ASN A 118 18.40 -1.60 16.41
C ASN A 118 17.28 -1.06 17.32
N GLN A 119 16.07 -0.85 16.79
CA GLN A 119 15.00 -0.16 17.53
C GLN A 119 14.10 -1.12 18.32
N SER A 120 13.84 -2.32 17.81
CA SER A 120 13.11 -3.37 18.53
C SER A 120 13.29 -4.74 17.89
N PRO A 121 13.10 -5.85 18.65
CA PRO A 121 13.11 -7.20 18.07
C PRO A 121 12.06 -7.39 16.96
N SER A 122 10.92 -6.70 17.07
CA SER A 122 9.90 -6.68 16.01
C SER A 122 10.40 -5.96 14.76
N ALA A 123 11.10 -4.82 14.92
CA ALA A 123 11.69 -4.09 13.79
C ALA A 123 12.75 -4.95 13.07
N THR A 124 13.59 -5.67 13.81
CA THR A 124 14.55 -6.64 13.24
C THR A 124 13.85 -7.72 12.42
N ARG A 125 12.82 -8.37 12.98
CA ARG A 125 12.04 -9.41 12.28
C ARG A 125 11.39 -8.88 11.00
N ILE A 126 10.80 -7.68 11.06
CA ILE A 126 10.17 -7.04 9.89
C ILE A 126 11.21 -6.67 8.84
N HIS A 127 12.36 -6.14 9.27
CA HIS A 127 13.44 -5.77 8.39
C HIS A 127 14.02 -6.97 7.63
N GLU A 128 14.23 -8.10 8.32
CA GLU A 128 14.68 -9.35 7.72
C GLU A 128 13.63 -9.94 6.77
N ALA A 129 12.35 -9.93 7.16
CA ALA A 129 11.25 -10.37 6.30
C ALA A 129 11.14 -9.52 5.02
N TYR A 130 11.33 -8.21 5.14
CA TYR A 130 11.31 -7.29 4.01
C TYR A 130 12.51 -7.51 3.08
N LYS A 131 13.70 -7.77 3.62
CA LYS A 131 14.91 -8.12 2.86
C LYS A 131 14.83 -9.50 2.20
N SER A 132 14.24 -10.50 2.85
CA SER A 132 14.12 -11.84 2.28
C SER A 132 13.14 -11.88 1.11
N VAL A 133 12.05 -11.11 1.17
CA VAL A 133 11.12 -10.90 0.05
C VAL A 133 11.83 -10.23 -1.14
N LEU A 134 12.72 -9.27 -0.89
CA LEU A 134 13.53 -8.66 -1.95
C LEU A 134 14.43 -9.66 -2.66
N LEU A 135 15.09 -10.55 -1.94
CA LEU A 135 16.00 -11.55 -2.53
C LEU A 135 15.26 -12.68 -3.27
N GLY A 136 14.08 -13.07 -2.78
CA GLY A 136 13.24 -14.09 -3.45
C GLY A 136 12.56 -13.62 -4.74
N SER A 137 12.52 -12.31 -5.00
CA SER A 137 11.83 -11.73 -6.17
C SER A 137 12.73 -11.51 -7.39
N PHE A 138 14.06 -11.58 -7.23
CA PHE A 138 15.03 -11.40 -8.34
C PHE A 138 15.45 -12.70 -9.01
N SER A 139 15.17 -13.85 -8.41
CA SER A 139 15.35 -15.16 -9.04
C SER A 139 13.99 -15.73 -9.40
N ILE A 140 13.50 -15.42 -10.60
CA ILE A 140 12.47 -16.25 -11.22
C ILE A 140 13.01 -16.68 -12.59
N ASP A 141 13.93 -17.64 -12.56
CA ASP A 141 13.70 -18.81 -13.38
C ASP A 141 12.45 -19.50 -12.83
N VAL A 142 11.60 -19.88 -13.78
CA VAL A 142 10.30 -20.47 -13.58
C VAL A 142 10.43 -21.75 -12.72
N ASP A 143 9.44 -21.93 -11.84
CA ASP A 143 9.04 -23.15 -11.14
C ASP A 143 9.39 -23.30 -9.64
N ALA A 144 8.31 -23.57 -8.89
CA ALA A 144 8.23 -24.12 -7.55
C ALA A 144 8.66 -23.23 -6.36
N ALA A 145 7.73 -22.35 -5.92
CA ALA A 145 7.39 -22.04 -4.51
C ALA A 145 6.79 -20.63 -4.28
N SER A 146 6.16 -19.99 -5.27
CA SER A 146 5.66 -18.61 -5.15
C SER A 146 4.41 -18.40 -4.28
N SER A 147 3.94 -19.40 -3.56
CA SER A 147 2.89 -19.28 -2.55
C SER A 147 3.58 -19.21 -1.20
N ILE A 148 3.76 -18.06 -0.53
CA ILE A 148 2.82 -17.61 0.52
C ILE A 148 3.12 -16.17 1.01
N LEU A 149 4.25 -15.54 0.66
CA LEU A 149 4.70 -14.31 1.36
C LEU A 149 4.29 -12.94 0.76
N PRO A 150 4.03 -12.75 -0.55
CA PRO A 150 3.54 -11.46 -1.06
C PRO A 150 2.16 -11.09 -0.50
N TYR A 151 1.37 -12.09 -0.09
CA TYR A 151 0.04 -11.93 0.47
C TYR A 151 0.02 -11.30 1.87
N CYS A 152 1.14 -11.28 2.61
CA CYS A 152 1.14 -10.92 4.03
C CYS A 152 1.51 -9.44 4.31
N LEU A 153 2.24 -8.77 3.41
CA LEU A 153 2.77 -7.43 3.69
C LEU A 153 1.78 -6.29 3.38
N PHE A 154 0.92 -6.45 2.36
CA PHE A 154 0.13 -5.34 1.82
C PHE A 154 -1.36 -5.59 1.65
N VAL A 155 -1.89 -6.79 1.89
CA VAL A 155 -3.33 -7.05 1.74
C VAL A 155 -4.12 -6.31 2.83
N PRO A 156 -4.95 -5.30 2.52
CA PRO A 156 -5.89 -4.77 3.51
C PRO A 156 -6.82 -5.91 3.92
N LYS A 157 -7.13 -6.03 5.22
CA LYS A 157 -8.23 -6.89 5.70
C LYS A 157 -9.49 -6.57 4.87
N ARG A 158 -9.83 -7.42 3.89
CA ARG A 158 -11.19 -7.42 3.34
C ARG A 158 -12.10 -7.66 4.54
N LYS A 159 -13.02 -6.74 4.82
CA LYS A 159 -14.16 -7.05 5.69
C LYS A 159 -14.79 -8.31 5.12
N GLU A 160 -14.72 -9.40 5.86
CA GLU A 160 -15.52 -10.59 5.59
C GLU A 160 -16.97 -10.10 5.53
N LYS A 161 -17.56 -10.09 4.33
CA LYS A 161 -19.01 -9.99 4.19
C LYS A 161 -19.54 -11.22 4.91
N GLY A 162 -20.07 -10.99 6.12
CA GLY A 162 -20.85 -11.97 6.84
C GLY A 162 -21.89 -12.54 5.88
N ASN A 163 -21.77 -13.83 5.62
CA ASN A 163 -22.79 -14.59 4.91
C ASN A 163 -23.95 -14.78 5.89
N SER A 164 -24.86 -13.81 5.97
CA SER A 164 -26.20 -14.04 6.50
C SER A 164 -27.05 -14.55 5.34
N ARG A 165 -27.09 -15.88 5.18
CA ARG A 165 -28.14 -16.54 4.42
C ARG A 165 -28.86 -17.51 5.33
N THR A 166 -30.19 -17.31 5.34
CA THR A 166 -31.31 -18.10 5.88
C THR A 166 -31.42 -18.22 7.39
#